data_AF-A0A382ADZ0-F1
#
_entry.id   AF-A0A382ADZ0-F1
#
_cell.length_a   1.000
_cell.length_b   1.000
_cell.length_c   1.000
_cell.angle_alpha   90.00
_cell.angle_beta   90.00
_cell.angle_gamma   90.00
#
_symmetry.space_group_name_H-M   'P 1'
#
loop_
_entity.id
_entity.type
_entity.pdbx_description
1 polymer ?
#
loop_
_entity_poly.entity_id
_entity_poly.type
_entity_poly.pdbx_seq_one_letter_code
_entity_poly.pdbx_strand_id
1 'polypeptide(L)'
;MIIVDDMRPDISAWGKENIKTPNIDHLVNQGISFKRAYAQYANCSPSRMSFLTGISPHRLGHEGRLSDKKQFETHTTLPGHFKDNGYYTASFGKVYHSINDDKSSWDYIYDVKLNDSHEIPWESFASEINQQLKGHNRPAIESTKEPIESYNDTKISIDVMDQLEKNKDNPFFMAVGFRKPHLPFA
;
A
#
# COMPACT_ATOMS: atom_id res chain seq x y z
N MET A 1 7.76 4.80 5.24
CA MET A 1 6.59 4.08 5.81
C MET A 1 6.24 2.92 4.91
N ILE A 2 6.09 1.70 5.44
CA ILE A 2 5.69 0.51 4.67
C ILE A 2 4.29 0.09 5.14
N ILE A 3 3.37 -0.09 4.20
CA ILE A 3 1.99 -0.52 4.41
C ILE A 3 1.77 -1.79 3.58
N VAL A 4 1.12 -2.79 4.16
CA VAL A 4 0.84 -4.06 3.48
C VAL A 4 -0.67 -4.31 3.50
N ASP A 5 -1.25 -4.48 2.31
CA ASP A 5 -2.69 -4.61 2.14
C ASP A 5 -3.19 -6.00 2.60
N ASP A 6 -4.22 -6.02 3.45
CA ASP A 6 -4.83 -7.22 4.04
C ASP A 6 -3.88 -8.15 4.84
N MET A 7 -2.71 -7.66 5.25
CA MET A 7 -1.78 -8.44 6.05
C MET A 7 -2.20 -8.50 7.52
N ARG A 8 -2.56 -9.71 7.99
CA ARG A 8 -2.68 -10.02 9.43
C ARG A 8 -1.28 -10.19 10.06
N PRO A 9 -1.12 -10.12 11.40
CA PRO A 9 0.17 -10.23 12.10
C PRO A 9 0.74 -11.66 12.11
N ASP A 10 0.74 -12.33 10.97
CA ASP A 10 1.31 -13.66 10.76
C ASP A 10 2.81 -13.54 10.47
N ILE A 11 3.60 -13.33 11.53
CA ILE A 11 5.04 -13.08 11.46
C ILE A 11 5.76 -14.13 12.31
N SER A 12 6.82 -14.74 11.77
CA SER A 12 7.57 -15.81 12.44
C SER A 12 8.13 -15.37 13.79
N ALA A 13 8.77 -14.19 13.84
CA ALA A 13 9.28 -13.58 15.08
C ALA A 13 8.20 -13.33 16.16
N TRP A 14 6.92 -13.41 15.80
CA TRP A 14 5.79 -13.34 16.73
C TRP A 14 5.20 -14.71 17.11
N GLY A 15 5.93 -15.80 16.83
CA GLY A 15 5.56 -17.17 17.21
C GLY A 15 4.72 -17.90 16.16
N LYS A 16 4.77 -17.47 14.89
CA LYS A 16 4.06 -18.12 13.78
C LYS A 16 5.01 -19.05 13.01
N GLU A 17 5.31 -20.19 13.61
CA GLU A 17 6.34 -21.13 13.16
C GLU A 17 6.18 -21.62 11.71
N ASN A 18 4.95 -21.67 11.19
CA ASN A 18 4.65 -22.12 9.82
C ASN A 18 4.78 -21.02 8.75
N ILE A 19 5.05 -19.77 9.15
CA ILE A 19 5.16 -18.63 8.25
C ILE A 19 6.63 -18.21 8.15
N LYS A 20 7.12 -18.01 6.92
CA LYS A 20 8.52 -17.62 6.66
C LYS A 20 8.59 -16.14 6.32
N THR A 21 9.13 -15.33 7.23
CA THR A 21 9.20 -13.87 7.09
C THR A 21 10.58 -13.30 7.43
N PRO A 22 11.69 -13.87 6.93
CA PRO A 22 13.04 -13.58 7.45
C PRO A 22 13.41 -12.10 7.43
N ASN A 23 13.01 -11.34 6.41
CA ASN A 23 13.28 -9.90 6.32
C ASN A 23 12.44 -9.08 7.31
N ILE A 24 11.19 -9.48 7.57
CA ILE A 24 10.34 -8.83 8.58
C ILE A 24 10.83 -9.20 9.98
N ASP A 25 11.23 -10.46 10.19
CA ASP A 25 11.82 -10.92 11.45
C ASP A 25 13.08 -10.13 11.79
N HIS A 26 13.93 -9.86 10.78
CA HIS A 26 15.09 -8.99 10.93
C HIS A 26 14.70 -7.57 11.39
N LEU A 27 13.70 -6.96 10.75
CA LEU A 27 13.19 -5.64 11.15
C LEU A 27 12.60 -5.64 12.57
N VAL A 28 11.85 -6.67 12.94
CA VAL A 28 11.30 -6.83 14.30
C VAL A 28 12.42 -6.88 15.33
N ASN A 29 13.53 -7.55 15.03
CA ASN A 29 14.67 -7.69 15.93
C ASN A 29 15.56 -6.43 15.99
N GLN A 30 15.43 -5.52 15.03
CA GLN A 30 16.18 -4.25 15.00
C GLN A 30 15.39 -3.05 15.51
N GLY A 31 14.09 -3.22 15.79
CA GLY A 31 13.20 -2.14 16.17
C GLY A 31 12.34 -2.43 17.39
N ILE A 32 11.28 -1.64 17.54
CA ILE A 32 10.25 -1.84 18.57
C ILE A 32 9.02 -2.44 17.88
N SER A 33 8.52 -3.56 18.41
CA SER A 33 7.33 -4.22 17.89
C SER A 33 6.13 -4.06 18.84
N PHE A 34 4.97 -3.75 18.27
CA PHE A 34 3.72 -3.61 18.99
C PHE A 34 2.80 -4.80 18.70
N LYS A 35 2.66 -5.72 19.66
CA LYS A 35 1.81 -6.91 19.54
C LYS A 35 0.30 -6.64 19.75
N ARG A 36 -0.04 -5.40 20.11
CA ARG A 36 -1.41 -4.92 20.38
C ARG A 36 -1.68 -3.61 19.62
N ALA A 37 -1.53 -3.67 18.31
CA ALA A 37 -1.87 -2.59 17.38
C ALA A 37 -3.15 -2.95 16.61
N TYR A 38 -4.09 -2.02 16.50
CA TYR A 38 -5.40 -2.24 15.90
C TYR A 38 -5.75 -1.12 14.92
N ALA A 39 -6.29 -1.48 13.76
CA ALA A 39 -6.88 -0.54 12.82
C ALA A 39 -8.24 -0.03 13.34
N GLN A 40 -8.60 1.20 13.00
CA GLN A 40 -9.90 1.78 13.39
C GLN A 40 -11.07 1.20 12.58
N TYR A 41 -10.79 0.62 11.41
CA TYR A 41 -11.77 0.01 10.53
C TYR A 41 -11.15 -1.16 9.76
N ALA A 42 -11.82 -2.31 9.71
CA ALA A 42 -11.36 -3.49 8.95
C ALA A 42 -11.76 -3.38 7.45
N ASN A 43 -11.49 -2.23 6.83
CA ASN A 43 -11.70 -1.97 5.40
C ASN A 43 -10.62 -0.99 4.91
N CYS A 44 -10.08 -1.23 3.71
CA CYS A 44 -8.98 -0.48 3.13
C CYS A 44 -9.17 1.05 3.19
N SER A 45 -10.24 1.57 2.58
CA SER A 45 -10.45 3.02 2.40
C SER A 45 -10.55 3.79 3.74
N PRO A 46 -11.48 3.45 4.66
CA PRO A 46 -11.61 4.15 5.93
C PRO A 46 -10.38 3.99 6.82
N SER A 47 -9.73 2.81 6.81
CA SER A 47 -8.53 2.56 7.62
C SER A 47 -7.37 3.45 7.18
N ARG A 48 -7.10 3.48 5.86
CA ARG A 48 -6.01 4.28 5.27
C ARG A 48 -6.21 5.76 5.47
N MET A 49 -7.42 6.27 5.21
CA MET A 49 -7.73 7.68 5.47
C MET A 49 -7.58 8.02 6.96
N SER A 50 -7.97 7.11 7.85
CA SER A 50 -7.87 7.34 9.29
C SER A 50 -6.42 7.52 9.74
N PHE A 51 -5.51 6.60 9.42
CA PHE A 51 -4.12 6.73 9.89
C PHE A 51 -3.32 7.79 9.11
N LEU A 52 -3.70 8.11 7.87
CA LEU A 52 -3.04 9.17 7.10
C LEU A 52 -3.47 10.57 7.50
N THR A 53 -4.63 10.73 8.14
CA THR A 53 -5.09 12.03 8.69
C THR A 53 -4.92 12.12 10.22
N GLY A 54 -4.81 10.98 10.90
CA GLY A 54 -4.91 10.90 12.36
C GLY A 54 -6.34 11.06 12.89
N ILE A 55 -7.36 10.99 12.03
CA ILE A 55 -8.78 11.20 12.39
C ILE A 55 -9.56 9.90 12.23
N SER A 56 -10.32 9.51 13.26
CA SER A 56 -11.14 8.29 13.22
C SER A 56 -12.11 8.30 12.02
N PRO A 57 -12.43 7.15 11.40
CA PRO A 57 -13.33 7.06 10.23
C PRO A 57 -14.69 7.73 10.47
N HIS A 58 -15.27 7.54 11.66
CA HIS A 58 -16.54 8.18 12.03
C HIS A 58 -16.47 9.71 11.97
N ARG A 59 -15.38 10.31 12.45
CA ARG A 59 -15.15 11.76 12.38
C ARG A 59 -14.85 12.26 10.97
N LEU A 60 -14.42 11.39 10.06
CA LEU A 60 -14.29 11.69 8.63
C LEU A 60 -15.61 11.48 7.87
N GLY A 61 -16.67 11.00 8.53
CA GLY A 61 -17.92 10.59 7.87
C GLY A 61 -17.75 9.40 6.94
N HIS A 62 -16.72 8.55 7.16
CA HIS A 62 -16.46 7.39 6.32
C HIS A 62 -17.14 6.15 6.90
N GLU A 63 -18.24 5.72 6.29
CA GLU A 63 -19.08 4.59 6.75
C GLU A 63 -18.78 3.27 6.01
N GLY A 64 -17.76 3.29 5.16
CA GLY A 64 -17.22 2.11 4.48
C GLY A 64 -17.54 2.06 2.99
N ARG A 65 -18.21 3.08 2.44
CA ARG A 65 -18.38 3.22 1.00
C ARG A 65 -17.17 3.95 0.42
N LEU A 66 -16.74 3.54 -0.77
CA LEU A 66 -15.57 4.13 -1.42
C LEU A 66 -15.73 5.63 -1.73
N SER A 67 -16.98 6.10 -1.87
CA SER A 67 -17.29 7.51 -2.13
C SER A 67 -17.24 8.41 -0.89
N ASP A 68 -17.08 7.86 0.32
CA ASP A 68 -17.19 8.60 1.58
C ASP A 68 -15.90 9.38 1.89
N LYS A 69 -15.56 10.35 1.03
CA LYS A 69 -14.29 11.10 1.08
C LYS A 69 -14.44 12.60 1.35
N LYS A 70 -15.67 13.11 1.48
CA LYS A 70 -15.92 14.57 1.48
C LYS A 70 -15.19 15.34 2.59
N GLN A 71 -15.01 14.75 3.77
CA GLN A 71 -14.30 15.42 4.87
C GLN A 71 -12.81 15.12 4.87
N PHE A 72 -12.32 14.24 4.02
CA PHE A 72 -10.90 13.92 3.96
C PHE A 72 -10.09 15.11 3.45
N GLU A 73 -10.56 15.77 2.39
CA GLU A 73 -9.86 16.90 1.73
C GLU A 73 -9.71 18.15 2.64
N THR A 74 -10.40 18.20 3.77
CA THR A 74 -10.37 19.35 4.69
C THR A 74 -9.33 19.23 5.80
N HIS A 75 -8.56 18.15 5.85
CA HIS A 75 -7.60 17.88 6.92
C HIS A 75 -6.18 17.78 6.39
N THR A 76 -5.21 18.29 7.14
CA THR A 76 -3.79 18.04 6.88
C THR A 76 -3.53 16.55 6.99
N THR A 77 -2.92 15.97 5.96
CA THR A 77 -2.52 14.58 5.94
C THR A 77 -1.07 14.44 6.40
N LEU A 78 -0.67 13.25 6.84
CA LEU A 78 0.70 12.90 7.17
C LEU A 78 1.68 13.27 6.04
N PRO A 79 1.46 12.83 4.77
CA PRO A 79 2.33 13.26 3.68
C PRO A 79 2.28 14.76 3.42
N GLY A 80 1.10 15.39 3.48
CA GLY A 80 0.97 16.84 3.29
C GLY A 80 1.78 17.62 4.33
N HIS A 81 1.75 17.17 5.59
CA HIS A 81 2.57 17.75 6.65
C HIS A 81 4.07 17.62 6.37
N PHE A 82 4.55 16.46 5.92
CA PHE A 82 5.96 16.30 5.54
C PHE A 82 6.34 17.21 4.36
N LYS A 83 5.48 17.28 3.35
CA LYS A 83 5.69 18.13 2.17
C LYS A 83 5.79 19.61 2.54
N ASP A 84 4.85 20.11 3.32
CA ASP A 84 4.82 21.49 3.79
C ASP A 84 6.03 21.86 4.67
N ASN A 85 6.76 20.85 5.18
CA ASN A 85 7.96 21.01 6.00
C ASN A 85 9.26 20.65 5.25
N GLY A 86 9.23 20.67 3.91
CA GLY A 86 10.43 20.60 3.07
C GLY A 86 10.99 19.20 2.86
N TYR A 87 10.21 18.15 3.14
CA TYR A 87 10.59 16.79 2.78
C TYR A 87 10.18 16.50 1.34
N TYR A 88 11.03 15.76 0.63
CA TYR A 88 10.60 15.08 -0.60
C TYR A 88 9.57 14.00 -0.24
N THR A 89 8.40 14.05 -0.86
CA THR A 89 7.29 13.14 -0.56
C THR A 89 6.99 12.24 -1.75
N ALA A 90 6.97 10.91 -1.52
CA ALA A 90 6.64 9.96 -2.57
C ALA A 90 5.71 8.84 -2.11
N SER A 91 4.77 8.47 -2.97
CA SER A 91 3.80 7.39 -2.76
C SER A 91 4.01 6.30 -3.80
N PHE A 92 4.20 5.06 -3.34
CA PHE A 92 4.41 3.90 -4.19
C PHE A 92 3.36 2.83 -3.90
N GLY A 93 2.69 2.31 -4.93
CA GLY A 93 1.67 1.28 -4.79
C GLY A 93 0.41 1.78 -4.07
N LYS A 94 -0.24 0.88 -3.33
CA LYS A 94 -1.52 1.13 -2.66
C LYS A 94 -1.29 1.78 -1.29
N VAL A 95 -1.05 3.10 -1.25
CA VAL A 95 -0.96 3.90 -0.01
C VAL A 95 -2.34 4.39 0.44
N TYR A 96 -2.97 5.22 -0.39
CA TYR A 96 -4.41 5.46 -0.33
C TYR A 96 -5.16 4.34 -1.07
N HIS A 97 -6.49 4.29 -0.92
CA HIS A 97 -7.29 3.34 -1.70
C HIS A 97 -7.36 3.74 -3.18
N SER A 98 -7.40 5.04 -3.48
CA SER A 98 -7.24 5.56 -4.84
C SER A 98 -5.93 6.33 -4.97
N ILE A 99 -5.22 6.14 -6.07
CA ILE A 99 -4.03 6.94 -6.42
C ILE A 99 -4.31 8.44 -6.54
N ASN A 100 -5.59 8.80 -6.73
CA ASN A 100 -6.00 10.18 -6.89
C ASN A 100 -6.24 10.90 -5.57
N ASP A 101 -6.34 10.15 -4.46
CA ASP A 101 -6.55 10.75 -3.15
C ASP A 101 -5.28 11.49 -2.72
N ASP A 102 -5.43 12.75 -2.30
CA ASP A 102 -4.34 13.56 -1.72
C ASP A 102 -3.12 13.77 -2.63
N LYS A 103 -3.34 13.78 -3.95
CA LYS A 103 -2.28 13.92 -4.95
C LYS A 103 -1.35 15.11 -4.72
N SER A 104 -1.87 16.23 -4.22
CA SER A 104 -1.09 17.44 -3.95
C SER A 104 -0.02 17.22 -2.88
N SER A 105 -0.21 16.26 -1.99
CA SER A 105 0.70 15.95 -0.88
C SER A 105 1.90 15.09 -1.28
N TRP A 106 2.06 14.80 -2.57
CA TRP A 106 3.16 13.99 -3.10
C TRP A 106 3.91 14.73 -4.19
N ASP A 107 5.24 14.64 -4.18
CA ASP A 107 6.10 15.11 -5.28
C ASP A 107 6.24 14.04 -6.36
N TYR A 108 6.10 12.78 -5.97
CA TYR A 108 6.15 11.64 -6.85
C TYR A 108 5.12 10.58 -6.48
N ILE A 109 4.45 10.02 -7.48
CA ILE A 109 3.48 8.95 -7.29
C ILE A 109 3.72 7.88 -8.34
N TYR A 110 3.88 6.64 -7.88
CA TYR A 110 3.99 5.47 -8.73
C TYR A 110 3.01 4.39 -8.25
N ASP A 111 2.31 3.77 -9.19
CA ASP A 111 1.61 2.50 -9.00
C ASP A 111 1.66 1.73 -10.33
N VAL A 112 1.10 0.54 -10.34
CA VAL A 112 1.12 -0.35 -11.49
C VAL A 112 0.36 0.24 -12.68
N LYS A 113 0.73 -0.20 -13.89
CA LYS A 113 0.15 0.32 -15.14
C LYS A 113 -1.38 0.26 -15.10
N LEU A 114 -1.97 1.37 -15.55
CA LEU A 114 -3.40 1.48 -15.75
C LEU A 114 -3.87 0.44 -16.78
N ASN A 115 -5.05 -0.12 -16.56
CA ASN A 115 -5.75 -0.90 -17.58
C ASN A 115 -6.22 0.01 -18.74
N ASP A 116 -6.81 -0.59 -19.77
CA ASP A 116 -7.35 0.14 -20.93
C ASP A 116 -8.40 1.21 -20.57
N SER A 117 -9.03 1.09 -19.39
CA SER A 117 -9.97 2.07 -18.83
C SER A 117 -9.30 3.18 -18.01
N HIS A 118 -7.96 3.27 -18.04
CA HIS A 118 -7.17 4.23 -17.27
C HIS A 118 -7.36 4.10 -15.74
N GLU A 119 -7.73 2.90 -15.28
CA GLU A 119 -7.86 2.59 -13.86
C GLU A 119 -6.75 1.66 -13.42
N ILE A 120 -6.31 1.80 -12.18
CA ILE A 120 -5.37 0.84 -11.59
C ILE A 120 -6.16 -0.43 -11.27
N PRO A 121 -5.80 -1.59 -11.84
CA PRO A 121 -6.43 -2.84 -11.46
C PRO A 121 -6.29 -3.06 -9.95
N TRP A 122 -7.39 -3.40 -9.30
CA TRP A 122 -7.30 -3.83 -7.90
C TRP A 122 -6.68 -5.23 -7.83
N GLU A 123 -6.83 -6.04 -8.89
CA GLU A 123 -6.15 -7.32 -9.04
C GLU A 123 -4.67 -7.16 -9.36
N SER A 124 -3.86 -8.09 -8.88
CA SER A 124 -2.42 -8.10 -9.08
C SER A 124 -1.98 -9.51 -9.39
N PHE A 125 -2.16 -9.92 -10.65
CA PHE A 125 -1.63 -11.16 -11.22
C PHE A 125 -0.28 -10.89 -11.88
N ALA A 126 0.60 -11.88 -11.91
CA ALA A 126 1.82 -11.89 -12.72
C ALA A 126 1.53 -12.34 -14.16
N SER A 127 0.65 -13.34 -14.37
CA SER A 127 0.36 -13.84 -15.73
C SER A 127 -0.44 -12.84 -16.57
N GLU A 128 0.00 -12.59 -17.80
CA GLU A 128 -0.76 -11.78 -18.76
C GLU A 128 -2.15 -12.35 -19.05
N ILE A 129 -2.28 -13.69 -19.06
CA ILE A 129 -3.56 -14.36 -19.30
C ILE A 129 -4.54 -14.01 -18.18
N ASN A 130 -4.11 -14.14 -16.92
CA ASN A 130 -4.98 -13.86 -15.77
C ASN A 130 -5.31 -12.38 -15.63
N GLN A 131 -4.40 -11.47 -16.06
CA GLN A 131 -4.68 -10.04 -16.13
C GLN A 131 -5.83 -9.70 -17.10
N GLN A 132 -6.06 -10.51 -18.13
CA GLN A 132 -7.13 -10.30 -19.11
C GLN A 132 -8.48 -10.90 -18.67
N LEU A 133 -8.50 -11.79 -17.67
CA LEU A 133 -9.74 -12.41 -17.19
C LEU A 133 -10.64 -11.37 -16.51
N LYS A 134 -11.96 -11.57 -16.62
CA LYS A 134 -12.98 -10.67 -16.07
C LYS A 134 -14.02 -11.43 -15.25
N GLY A 135 -14.59 -10.76 -14.25
CA GLY A 135 -15.67 -11.28 -13.43
C GLY A 135 -15.33 -12.63 -12.79
N HIS A 136 -16.27 -13.57 -12.86
CA HIS A 136 -16.15 -14.91 -12.25
C HIS A 136 -15.09 -15.81 -12.87
N ASN A 137 -14.51 -15.45 -14.02
CA ASN A 137 -13.43 -16.23 -14.62
C ASN A 137 -12.08 -16.00 -13.94
N ARG A 138 -11.97 -15.00 -13.06
CA ARG A 138 -10.72 -14.68 -12.36
C ARG A 138 -10.43 -15.71 -11.28
N PRO A 139 -9.25 -16.34 -11.28
CA PRO A 139 -8.88 -17.26 -10.22
C PRO A 139 -8.55 -16.49 -8.94
N ALA A 140 -8.87 -17.09 -7.79
CA ALA A 140 -8.50 -16.53 -6.48
C ALA A 140 -7.00 -16.72 -6.15
N ILE A 141 -6.36 -17.68 -6.80
CA ILE A 141 -4.96 -18.07 -6.61
C ILE A 141 -4.28 -18.16 -7.98
N GLU A 142 -3.05 -17.68 -8.06
CA GLU A 142 -2.15 -17.89 -9.17
C GLU A 142 -0.83 -18.46 -8.65
N SER A 143 -0.27 -19.44 -9.36
CA SER A 143 1.05 -19.98 -9.08
C SER A 143 1.73 -20.21 -10.42
N THR A 144 2.53 -19.24 -10.84
CA THR A 144 3.16 -19.24 -12.16
C THR A 144 4.68 -19.35 -12.05
N LYS A 145 5.33 -19.55 -13.20
CA LYS A 145 6.79 -19.45 -13.34
C LYS A 145 7.20 -18.13 -14.00
N GLU A 146 6.31 -17.15 -14.01
CA GLU A 146 6.63 -15.81 -14.50
C GLU A 146 7.81 -15.24 -13.71
N PRO A 147 8.67 -14.43 -14.36
CA PRO A 147 9.80 -13.80 -13.68
C PRO A 147 9.29 -12.89 -12.54
N ILE A 148 10.12 -12.69 -11.51
CA ILE A 148 9.71 -11.93 -10.31
C ILE A 148 9.33 -10.49 -10.66
N GLU A 149 9.88 -9.95 -11.73
CA GLU A 149 9.61 -8.62 -12.29
C GLU A 149 8.21 -8.51 -12.90
N SER A 150 7.53 -9.62 -13.19
CA SER A 150 6.13 -9.60 -13.63
C SER A 150 5.19 -9.20 -12.50
N TYR A 151 5.59 -9.39 -11.23
CA TYR A 151 4.79 -9.10 -10.05
C TYR A 151 4.80 -7.61 -9.73
N ASN A 152 3.63 -7.07 -9.41
CA ASN A 152 3.43 -5.66 -9.12
C ASN A 152 4.24 -5.14 -7.92
N ASP A 153 4.29 -5.92 -6.83
CA ASP A 153 5.05 -5.55 -5.63
C ASP A 153 6.57 -5.50 -5.91
N THR A 154 7.06 -6.30 -6.88
CA THR A 154 8.44 -6.22 -7.37
C THR A 154 8.68 -4.94 -8.16
N LYS A 155 7.79 -4.59 -9.09
CA LYS A 155 7.88 -3.35 -9.87
C LYS A 155 7.88 -2.12 -8.94
N ILE A 156 6.99 -2.13 -7.95
CA ILE A 156 6.94 -1.11 -6.88
C ILE A 156 8.28 -1.04 -6.14
N SER A 157 8.84 -2.19 -5.75
CA SER A 157 10.13 -2.23 -5.04
C SER A 157 11.28 -1.66 -5.87
N ILE A 158 11.32 -1.96 -7.17
CA ILE A 158 12.33 -1.41 -8.09
C ILE A 158 12.23 0.11 -8.16
N ASP A 159 11.02 0.64 -8.31
CA ASP A 159 10.79 2.09 -8.42
C ASP A 159 11.12 2.82 -7.10
N VAL A 160 10.80 2.20 -5.95
CA VAL A 160 11.23 2.68 -4.62
C VAL A 160 12.76 2.78 -4.53
N MET A 161 13.50 1.75 -4.97
CA MET A 161 14.96 1.77 -4.93
C MET A 161 15.55 2.88 -5.80
N ASP A 162 14.98 3.10 -6.99
CA ASP A 162 15.39 4.18 -7.89
C ASP A 162 15.14 5.57 -7.26
N GLN A 163 13.97 5.80 -6.67
CA GLN A 163 13.66 7.07 -6.01
C GLN A 163 14.46 7.29 -4.72
N LEU A 164 14.77 6.23 -3.98
CA LEU A 164 15.68 6.30 -2.83
C LEU A 164 17.07 6.76 -3.26
N GLU A 165 17.64 6.18 -4.32
CA GLU A 165 18.97 6.56 -4.81
C GLU A 165 18.99 8.01 -5.32
N LYS A 166 17.95 8.44 -6.05
CA LYS A 166 17.83 9.81 -6.56
C LYS A 166 17.68 10.87 -5.47
N ASN A 167 17.11 10.51 -4.31
CA ASN A 167 16.80 11.43 -3.23
C ASN A 167 17.61 11.17 -1.95
N LYS A 168 18.68 10.37 -2.02
CA LYS A 168 19.47 9.95 -0.85
C LYS A 168 20.09 11.11 -0.05
N ASP A 169 20.30 12.25 -0.69
CA ASP A 169 20.89 13.45 -0.09
C ASP A 169 19.84 14.43 0.48
N ASN A 170 18.54 14.14 0.31
CA ASN A 170 17.44 14.97 0.77
C ASN A 170 16.66 14.28 1.92
N PRO A 171 16.10 15.04 2.87
CA PRO A 171 15.10 14.47 3.78
C PRO A 171 13.88 14.01 2.97
N PHE A 172 13.47 12.76 3.18
CA PHE A 172 12.34 12.17 2.43
C PHE A 172 11.30 11.53 3.35
N PHE A 173 10.05 11.57 2.88
CA PHE A 173 8.97 10.74 3.36
C PHE A 173 8.45 9.90 2.19
N MET A 174 8.80 8.61 2.19
CA MET A 174 8.32 7.66 1.20
C MET A 174 7.31 6.71 1.84
N ALA A 175 6.12 6.61 1.26
CA ALA A 175 5.09 5.64 1.64
C ALA A 175 5.03 4.54 0.59
N VAL A 176 5.24 3.29 1.00
CA VAL A 176 5.25 2.11 0.13
C VAL A 176 4.10 1.19 0.52
N GLY A 177 3.15 1.01 -0.39
CA GLY A 177 1.95 0.20 -0.21
C GLY A 177 2.00 -1.09 -1.02
N PHE A 178 2.45 -2.18 -0.39
CA PHE A 178 2.42 -3.50 -0.99
C PHE A 178 1.00 -4.06 -1.05
N ARG A 179 0.69 -4.75 -2.15
CA ARG A 179 -0.65 -5.27 -2.45
C ARG A 179 -0.85 -6.68 -1.93
N LYS A 180 0.17 -7.55 -1.94
CA LYS A 180 0.02 -8.89 -1.35
C LYS A 180 0.04 -8.79 0.18
N PRO A 181 -0.74 -9.61 0.91
CA PRO A 181 -1.51 -10.78 0.44
C PRO A 181 -2.95 -10.50 0.00
N HIS A 182 -3.39 -9.26 -0.25
CA HIS A 182 -4.74 -9.00 -0.78
C HIS A 182 -5.02 -9.85 -2.03
N LEU A 183 -6.26 -10.34 -2.18
CA LEU A 183 -6.67 -11.15 -3.31
C LEU A 183 -6.39 -10.44 -4.65
N PRO A 184 -6.07 -11.19 -5.73
CA PRO A 184 -5.82 -12.64 -5.76
C PRO A 184 -4.49 -13.03 -5.09
N PHE A 185 -4.37 -14.26 -4.59
CA PHE A 185 -3.11 -14.80 -4.08
C PHE A 185 -2.24 -15.25 -5.27
N ALA A 186 -1.51 -14.30 -5.85
CA ALA A 186 -0.66 -14.49 -7.01
C ALA A 186 0.81 -14.38 -6.62
#